data_AF-A0A5B0WEB7-F1
#
_entry.id   AF-A0A5B0WEB7-F1
#
_cell.length_a   1.000
_cell.length_b   1.000
_cell.length_c   1.000
_cell.angle_alpha   90.00
_cell.angle_beta   90.00
_cell.angle_gamma   90.00
#
_symmetry.space_group_name_H-M   'P 1'
#
loop_
_entity.id
_entity.type
_entity.pdbx_description
1 polymer ?
#
loop_
_entity_poly.entity_id
_entity_poly.type
_entity_poly.pdbx_seq_one_letter_code
_entity_poly.pdbx_strand_id
1 'polypeptide(L)'
;MEREYSEKPKNLSQLSRKTAISERRAMFERNASSNNEQPVPQFARSYTSNRSVVNINPGRSSIAVATANSTSPVNIPTPAAASPDKLLSSNSCDTTSSTLTVGKYKLELTSQGKVVVFRGDNRTPEQIVAAGGFYPWSKQDAGKIKKELIDEFIKIGPSAHMMGHVRSPNKNYVSTGMNMDSGGFGEQSNYLYKMEIPGLKPQDMNERTLGEKIRQDSRGINYPHFLMNHLTLAESEFVAMIPARSEELTFITPIPLSYITSYRKRGTNTWLPMPLKK
;
A
#
# COMPACT_ATOMS: atom_id res chain seq x y z
N MET A 1 15.57 39.12 42.94
CA MET A 1 16.15 37.92 42.30
C MET A 1 14.99 36.94 42.11
N GLU A 2 14.18 37.15 41.07
CA GLU A 2 12.96 36.40 40.80
C GLU A 2 13.12 35.68 39.46
N ARG A 3 12.82 34.36 39.46
CA ARG A 3 12.87 33.50 38.26
C ARG A 3 11.47 33.42 37.67
N GLU A 4 11.27 33.96 36.47
CA GLU A 4 10.11 33.63 35.64
C GLU A 4 10.28 32.22 35.05
N TYR A 5 9.33 31.34 35.37
CA TYR A 5 9.13 30.08 34.67
C TYR A 5 8.21 30.32 33.46
N SER A 6 8.76 30.16 32.26
CA SER A 6 7.98 30.09 31.01
C SER A 6 7.46 28.66 30.83
N GLU A 7 6.16 28.44 31.09
CA GLU A 7 5.48 27.21 30.66
C GLU A 7 5.12 27.29 29.16
N LYS A 8 5.66 26.36 28.37
CA LYS A 8 5.24 26.14 26.97
C LYS A 8 3.82 25.57 26.93
N PRO A 9 2.94 26.00 26.01
CA PRO A 9 1.59 25.48 25.91
C PRO A 9 1.58 24.00 25.48
N LYS A 10 0.91 23.17 26.27
CA LYS A 10 0.64 21.76 25.95
C LYS A 10 -0.23 21.66 24.69
N ASN A 11 0.15 20.72 23.84
CA ASN A 11 -0.39 20.45 22.52
C ASN A 11 -1.85 19.96 22.57
N LEU A 12 -2.81 20.89 22.60
CA LEU A 12 -4.26 20.65 22.64
C LEU A 12 -4.78 19.86 21.42
N SER A 13 -4.03 19.82 20.32
CA SER A 13 -4.41 19.08 19.09
C SER A 13 -4.35 17.55 19.22
N GLN A 14 -3.49 17.04 20.12
CA GLN A 14 -3.36 15.59 20.34
C GLN A 14 -4.37 15.06 21.36
N LEU A 15 -4.80 15.89 22.31
CA LEU A 15 -5.85 15.52 23.27
C LEU A 15 -7.23 15.43 22.58
N SER A 16 -7.54 16.39 21.69
CA SER A 16 -8.79 16.39 20.91
C SER A 16 -8.95 15.15 20.02
N ARG A 17 -7.85 14.63 19.45
CA ARG A 17 -7.84 13.39 18.65
C ARG A 17 -8.17 12.12 19.45
N LYS A 18 -7.83 12.06 20.74
CA LYS A 18 -8.13 10.89 21.59
C LYS A 18 -9.61 10.84 21.99
N THR A 19 -10.20 12.00 22.27
CA THR A 19 -11.60 12.10 22.71
C THR A 19 -12.57 11.80 21.58
N ALA A 20 -12.32 12.31 20.37
CA ALA A 20 -13.23 12.11 19.21
C ALA A 20 -13.29 10.65 18.70
N ILE A 21 -12.19 9.89 18.82
CA ILE A 21 -12.16 8.46 18.43
C ILE A 21 -12.80 7.59 19.51
N SER A 22 -12.65 7.96 20.79
CA SER A 22 -13.29 7.30 21.94
C SER A 22 -14.82 7.44 21.89
N GLU A 23 -15.32 8.64 21.60
CA GLU A 23 -16.76 8.93 21.56
C GLU A 23 -17.46 8.23 20.37
N ARG A 24 -16.81 8.13 19.21
CA ARG A 24 -17.34 7.38 18.06
C ARG A 24 -17.39 5.86 18.29
N ARG A 25 -16.47 5.29 19.07
CA ARG A 25 -16.54 3.88 19.48
C ARG A 25 -17.67 3.62 20.48
N ALA A 26 -17.86 4.51 21.46
CA ALA A 26 -18.94 4.40 22.44
C ALA A 26 -20.34 4.54 21.81
N MET A 27 -20.49 5.34 20.74
CA MET A 27 -21.75 5.42 19.98
C MET A 27 -22.07 4.16 19.18
N PHE A 28 -21.05 3.50 18.60
CA PHE A 28 -21.25 2.25 17.86
C PHE A 28 -21.60 1.07 18.77
N GLU A 29 -21.01 1.01 19.98
CA GLU A 29 -21.31 -0.07 20.93
C GLU A 29 -22.70 0.07 21.59
N ARG A 30 -23.23 1.29 21.76
CA ARG A 30 -24.61 1.50 22.23
C ARG A 30 -25.67 1.09 21.21
N ASN A 31 -25.39 1.22 19.91
CA ASN A 31 -26.33 0.81 18.85
C ASN A 31 -26.28 -0.69 18.55
N ALA A 32 -25.28 -1.41 19.04
CA ALA A 32 -25.12 -2.86 18.87
C ALA A 32 -25.66 -3.68 20.05
N SER A 33 -26.18 -3.05 21.11
CA SER A 33 -26.71 -3.71 22.30
C SER A 33 -28.22 -3.46 22.46
N SER A 34 -29.01 -3.87 21.48
CA SER A 34 -30.39 -4.31 21.73
C SER A 34 -30.65 -5.56 20.90
N ASN A 35 -30.33 -6.73 21.47
CA ASN A 35 -31.06 -8.00 21.30
C ASN A 35 -30.26 -9.14 21.98
N ASN A 36 -30.83 -9.61 23.09
CA ASN A 36 -30.78 -10.93 23.76
C ASN A 36 -29.47 -11.67 24.11
N GLU A 37 -29.45 -12.03 25.41
CA GLU A 37 -29.02 -13.29 26.08
C GLU A 37 -27.51 -13.58 26.35
N GLN A 38 -27.08 -13.21 27.57
CA GLN A 38 -26.58 -14.02 28.72
C GLN A 38 -25.64 -15.27 28.53
N PRO A 39 -24.90 -15.78 29.58
CA PRO A 39 -23.46 -15.49 29.78
C PRO A 39 -22.49 -16.70 30.01
N VAL A 40 -21.16 -16.47 29.82
CA VAL A 40 -19.96 -17.05 30.55
C VAL A 40 -19.60 -18.56 30.29
N PRO A 41 -18.35 -19.11 30.44
CA PRO A 41 -17.12 -18.62 31.13
C PRO A 41 -15.74 -18.72 30.42
N GLN A 42 -14.77 -18.08 31.12
CA GLN A 42 -13.30 -18.16 31.07
C GLN A 42 -12.74 -19.59 31.13
N PHE A 43 -11.54 -19.83 30.57
CA PHE A 43 -10.42 -20.51 31.27
C PHE A 43 -9.07 -20.22 30.59
N ALA A 44 -8.01 -20.30 31.40
CA ALA A 44 -6.67 -19.76 31.19
C ALA A 44 -5.61 -20.86 30.97
N ARG A 45 -4.41 -20.43 30.49
CA ARG A 45 -3.07 -21.05 30.69
C ARG A 45 -2.82 -22.40 29.97
N SER A 46 -1.63 -22.84 29.55
CA SER A 46 -0.22 -22.49 29.75
C SER A 46 0.66 -23.12 28.65
N TYR A 47 1.90 -22.64 28.56
CA TYR A 47 3.06 -23.11 27.80
C TYR A 47 3.41 -24.60 27.94
N THR A 48 3.95 -25.19 26.87
CA THR A 48 5.09 -26.13 26.95
C THR A 48 6.01 -25.98 25.74
N SER A 49 7.30 -25.95 26.07
CA SER A 49 8.47 -25.94 25.19
C SER A 49 8.80 -27.38 24.80
N ASN A 50 9.32 -27.61 23.59
CA ASN A 50 10.18 -28.77 23.36
C ASN A 50 11.25 -28.46 22.31
N ARG A 51 12.49 -28.75 22.72
CA ARG A 51 13.78 -28.57 22.05
C ARG A 51 14.33 -29.98 21.84
N SER A 52 14.83 -30.32 20.65
CA SER A 52 15.85 -31.38 20.39
C SER A 52 16.28 -31.28 18.91
N VAL A 53 17.50 -30.86 18.56
CA VAL A 53 18.83 -31.54 18.47
C VAL A 53 19.05 -32.30 17.13
N VAL A 54 19.83 -31.66 16.25
CA VAL A 54 21.00 -32.09 15.42
C VAL A 54 21.13 -33.55 14.91
N ASN A 55 21.31 -33.73 13.58
CA ASN A 55 22.51 -34.33 12.95
C ASN A 55 22.43 -34.27 11.40
N ILE A 56 23.33 -33.54 10.71
CA ILE A 56 24.56 -33.95 9.98
C ILE A 56 24.32 -34.82 8.71
N ASN A 57 24.68 -34.18 7.58
CA ASN A 57 24.84 -34.65 6.19
C ASN A 57 26.07 -35.59 6.05
N PRO A 58 26.22 -36.43 4.99
CA PRO A 58 26.74 -35.90 3.71
C PRO A 58 26.35 -36.69 2.42
N GLY A 59 26.41 -36.03 1.26
CA GLY A 59 26.30 -36.69 -0.04
C GLY A 59 26.50 -35.76 -1.24
N ARG A 60 27.49 -36.08 -2.08
CA ARG A 60 28.12 -35.29 -3.16
C ARG A 60 27.35 -35.25 -4.50
N SER A 61 27.51 -34.11 -5.18
CA SER A 61 27.76 -33.89 -6.63
C SER A 61 26.79 -34.40 -7.71
N SER A 62 26.29 -33.47 -8.53
CA SER A 62 26.73 -33.32 -9.94
C SER A 62 26.29 -31.98 -10.55
N ILE A 63 27.18 -31.45 -11.40
CA ILE A 63 27.06 -30.22 -12.19
C ILE A 63 26.51 -30.62 -13.56
N ALA A 64 25.55 -29.86 -14.09
CA ALA A 64 25.19 -29.93 -15.50
C ALA A 64 25.10 -28.50 -16.07
N VAL A 65 26.08 -28.18 -16.90
CA VAL A 65 26.11 -27.02 -17.80
C VAL A 65 25.35 -27.41 -19.05
N ALA A 66 24.37 -26.62 -19.47
CA ALA A 66 23.79 -26.69 -20.80
C ALA A 66 23.82 -25.30 -21.44
N THR A 67 24.79 -25.13 -22.33
CA THR A 67 24.88 -24.01 -23.27
C THR A 67 24.17 -24.43 -24.55
N ALA A 68 23.20 -23.65 -25.03
CA ALA A 68 22.77 -23.70 -26.41
C ALA A 68 22.31 -22.30 -26.86
N ASN A 69 23.15 -21.68 -27.69
CA ASN A 69 22.79 -20.55 -28.55
C ASN A 69 21.93 -21.05 -29.71
N SER A 70 20.90 -20.30 -30.09
CA SER A 70 20.52 -20.17 -31.52
C SER A 70 19.69 -18.91 -31.74
N THR A 71 20.00 -18.27 -32.87
CA THR A 71 19.64 -16.92 -33.33
C THR A 71 18.47 -16.90 -34.31
N SER A 72 17.53 -15.97 -34.10
CA SER A 72 16.76 -15.14 -35.08
C SER A 72 15.83 -15.83 -36.12
N PRO A 73 14.85 -15.13 -36.75
CA PRO A 73 14.62 -13.68 -36.82
C PRO A 73 13.18 -13.15 -36.57
N VAL A 74 13.15 -11.83 -36.47
CA VAL A 74 12.06 -10.84 -36.51
C VAL A 74 10.98 -11.14 -37.56
N ASN A 75 9.71 -10.90 -37.21
CA ASN A 75 8.68 -10.53 -38.18
C ASN A 75 7.67 -9.54 -37.56
N ILE A 76 7.71 -8.30 -38.04
CA ILE A 76 6.74 -7.22 -37.80
C ILE A 76 5.71 -7.29 -38.93
N PRO A 77 4.41 -7.12 -38.62
CA PRO A 77 3.53 -6.43 -39.57
C PRO A 77 2.64 -5.37 -38.92
N THR A 78 2.72 -4.16 -39.45
CA THR A 78 1.70 -3.08 -39.48
C THR A 78 2.01 -2.33 -40.79
N PRO A 79 1.09 -1.75 -41.58
CA PRO A 79 -0.19 -1.13 -41.18
C PRO A 79 -1.37 -1.30 -42.15
N ALA A 80 -2.58 -0.93 -41.71
CA ALA A 80 -3.57 -0.31 -42.60
C ALA A 80 -4.55 0.57 -41.81
N ALA A 81 -4.61 1.84 -42.20
CA ALA A 81 -5.59 2.80 -41.79
C ALA A 81 -6.87 2.64 -42.63
N ALA A 82 -8.05 2.77 -42.00
CA ALA A 82 -9.28 3.12 -42.67
C ALA A 82 -10.08 4.10 -41.79
N SER A 83 -10.62 5.11 -42.46
CA SER A 83 -11.15 6.39 -41.98
C SER A 83 -12.67 6.31 -41.61
N PRO A 84 -13.30 7.43 -41.19
CA PRO A 84 -14.39 7.45 -40.20
C PRO A 84 -15.79 7.32 -40.81
N ASP A 85 -16.74 6.83 -40.01
CA ASP A 85 -18.08 7.40 -39.82
C ASP A 85 -19.00 6.41 -39.09
N LYS A 86 -19.34 6.72 -37.83
CA LYS A 86 -20.73 6.69 -37.33
C LYS A 86 -20.80 7.15 -35.88
N LEU A 87 -21.35 8.34 -35.70
CA LEU A 87 -22.00 8.80 -34.48
C LEU A 87 -23.05 7.77 -34.02
N LEU A 88 -22.94 7.29 -32.78
CA LEU A 88 -24.10 6.92 -31.96
C LEU A 88 -23.80 7.22 -30.49
N SER A 89 -24.63 8.09 -29.95
CA SER A 89 -24.76 8.46 -28.54
C SER A 89 -25.26 7.27 -27.72
N SER A 90 -24.61 6.99 -26.60
CA SER A 90 -25.25 6.81 -25.28
C SER A 90 -24.18 6.43 -24.25
N ASN A 91 -23.86 7.39 -23.36
CA ASN A 91 -23.10 7.13 -22.15
C ASN A 91 -23.97 6.27 -21.20
N SER A 92 -23.86 4.95 -21.32
CA SER A 92 -24.21 4.02 -20.27
C SER A 92 -22.93 3.65 -19.53
N CYS A 93 -22.78 4.16 -18.31
CA CYS A 93 -21.71 3.81 -17.40
C CYS A 93 -22.06 2.48 -16.72
N ASP A 94 -22.01 1.37 -17.46
CA ASP A 94 -21.98 0.03 -16.87
C ASP A 94 -20.52 -0.34 -16.59
N THR A 95 -19.98 0.22 -15.51
CA THR A 95 -18.72 -0.25 -14.97
C THR A 95 -19.03 -1.39 -14.01
N THR A 96 -18.96 -2.63 -14.49
CA THR A 96 -18.80 -3.79 -13.61
C THR A 96 -17.46 -3.60 -12.90
N SER A 97 -17.49 -2.93 -11.73
CA SER A 97 -16.33 -2.68 -10.91
C SER A 97 -15.81 -4.04 -10.42
N SER A 98 -14.72 -4.50 -11.06
CA SER A 98 -14.04 -5.70 -10.61
C SER A 98 -13.21 -5.36 -9.37
N THR A 99 -13.01 -6.33 -8.48
CA THR A 99 -12.25 -6.11 -7.23
C THR A 99 -11.16 -7.15 -7.09
N LEU A 100 -10.02 -6.74 -6.52
CA LEU A 100 -8.95 -7.61 -6.08
C LEU A 100 -9.08 -7.83 -4.57
N THR A 101 -9.33 -9.08 -4.16
CA THR A 101 -9.39 -9.46 -2.75
C THR A 101 -8.00 -9.68 -2.19
N VAL A 102 -7.69 -8.99 -1.08
CA VAL A 102 -6.40 -9.09 -0.38
C VAL A 102 -6.69 -9.25 1.11
N GLY A 103 -6.67 -10.50 1.60
CA GLY A 103 -7.16 -10.79 2.94
C GLY A 103 -8.62 -10.36 3.10
N LYS A 104 -8.88 -9.43 4.03
CA LYS A 104 -10.22 -8.85 4.25
C LYS A 104 -10.54 -7.65 3.33
N TYR A 105 -9.56 -7.14 2.61
CA TYR A 105 -9.68 -5.91 1.83
C TYR A 105 -10.15 -6.22 0.41
N LYS A 106 -10.92 -5.30 -0.16
CA LYS A 106 -11.33 -5.32 -1.57
C LYS A 106 -10.81 -4.06 -2.23
N LEU A 107 -9.84 -4.21 -3.14
CA LEU A 107 -9.28 -3.11 -3.91
C LEU A 107 -10.09 -2.97 -5.20
N GLU A 108 -10.49 -1.74 -5.54
CA GLU A 108 -11.16 -1.45 -6.80
C GLU A 108 -10.20 -1.65 -7.98
N LEU A 109 -10.71 -2.26 -9.05
CA LEU A 109 -10.01 -2.43 -10.30
C LEU A 109 -10.71 -1.66 -11.42
N THR A 110 -9.90 -1.05 -12.29
CA THR A 110 -10.36 -0.59 -13.61
C THR A 110 -10.78 -1.77 -14.49
N SER A 111 -11.47 -1.51 -15.60
CA SER A 111 -11.78 -2.52 -16.62
C SER A 111 -10.53 -3.20 -17.22
N GLN A 112 -9.37 -2.55 -17.11
CA GLN A 112 -8.07 -3.08 -17.53
C GLN A 112 -7.35 -3.85 -16.41
N GLY A 113 -7.98 -4.07 -15.25
CA GLY A 113 -7.39 -4.78 -14.13
C GLY A 113 -6.32 -3.99 -13.35
N LYS A 114 -6.21 -2.68 -13.55
CA LYS A 114 -5.34 -1.80 -12.74
C LYS A 114 -5.99 -1.50 -11.40
N VAL A 115 -5.21 -1.55 -10.31
CA VAL A 115 -5.66 -1.19 -8.95
C VAL A 115 -5.84 0.32 -8.85
N VAL A 116 -7.01 0.74 -8.39
CA VAL A 116 -7.31 2.16 -8.15
C VAL A 116 -6.92 2.53 -6.73
N VAL A 117 -6.16 3.61 -6.57
CA VAL A 117 -5.74 4.13 -5.26
C VAL A 117 -5.91 5.65 -5.21
N PHE A 118 -6.00 6.18 -3.99
CA PHE A 118 -6.28 7.59 -3.75
C PHE A 118 -5.27 8.21 -2.79
N ARG A 119 -4.88 9.46 -3.02
CA ARG A 119 -4.00 10.18 -2.09
C ARG A 119 -4.41 11.63 -1.92
N GLY A 120 -4.69 12.02 -0.70
CA GLY A 120 -4.80 13.40 -0.27
C GLY A 120 -3.42 14.04 -0.21
N ASP A 121 -3.25 15.20 -0.85
CA ASP A 121 -2.01 15.96 -0.77
C ASP A 121 -2.31 17.48 -0.85
N ASN A 122 -1.40 18.29 -0.32
CA ASN A 122 -1.52 19.74 -0.34
C ASN A 122 -0.79 20.39 -1.51
N ARG A 123 0.08 19.64 -2.19
CA ARG A 123 0.69 20.08 -3.44
C ARG A 123 -0.37 20.24 -4.51
N THR A 124 -0.25 21.28 -5.33
CA THR A 124 -1.10 21.50 -6.49
C THR A 124 -0.80 20.48 -7.60
N PRO A 125 -1.71 20.26 -8.56
CA PRO A 125 -1.47 19.36 -9.68
C PRO A 125 -0.20 19.74 -10.47
N GLU A 126 0.09 21.02 -10.66
CA GLU A 126 1.30 21.52 -11.31
C GLU A 126 2.56 21.17 -10.52
N GLN A 127 2.50 21.25 -9.18
CA GLN A 127 3.61 20.85 -8.33
C GLN A 127 3.85 19.33 -8.37
N ILE A 128 2.78 18.53 -8.47
CA ILE A 128 2.90 17.07 -8.67
C ILE A 128 3.52 16.77 -10.04
N VAL A 129 3.10 17.47 -11.10
CA VAL A 129 3.70 17.35 -12.44
C VAL A 129 5.17 17.72 -12.42
N ALA A 130 5.53 18.86 -11.80
CA ALA A 130 6.92 19.31 -11.70
C ALA A 130 7.78 18.32 -10.90
N ALA A 131 7.21 17.69 -9.87
CA ALA A 131 7.89 16.65 -9.10
C ALA A 131 7.99 15.29 -9.83
N GLY A 132 7.28 15.12 -10.95
CA GLY A 132 7.21 13.86 -11.69
C GLY A 132 6.37 12.79 -11.01
N GLY A 133 5.57 13.12 -10.00
CA GLY A 133 4.70 12.20 -9.26
C GLY A 133 4.86 12.25 -7.74
N PHE A 134 4.50 11.15 -7.07
CA PHE A 134 4.66 10.99 -5.63
C PHE A 134 5.95 10.24 -5.31
N TYR A 135 6.93 10.98 -4.79
CA TYR A 135 8.20 10.44 -4.32
C TYR A 135 8.28 10.48 -2.79
N PRO A 136 9.02 9.54 -2.19
CA PRO A 136 9.28 9.56 -0.77
C PRO A 136 10.04 10.81 -0.34
N TRP A 137 9.78 11.28 0.87
CA TRP A 137 10.40 12.50 1.41
C TRP A 137 11.91 12.36 1.56
N SER A 138 12.40 11.15 1.79
CA SER A 138 13.82 10.86 1.89
C SER A 138 14.59 11.09 0.58
N LYS A 139 13.90 11.12 -0.56
CA LYS A 139 14.48 11.19 -1.91
C LYS A 139 15.51 10.10 -2.21
N GLN A 140 15.47 9.00 -1.45
CA GLN A 140 16.32 7.85 -1.72
C GLN A 140 15.86 7.11 -2.98
N ASP A 141 16.82 6.46 -3.64
CA ASP A 141 16.54 5.54 -4.74
C ASP A 141 15.68 4.35 -4.29
N ALA A 142 14.81 3.86 -5.17
CA ALA A 142 13.89 2.77 -4.89
C ALA A 142 14.63 1.46 -4.52
N GLY A 143 15.77 1.16 -5.15
CA GLY A 143 16.59 -0.01 -4.83
C GLY A 143 17.14 0.07 -3.40
N LYS A 144 17.56 1.26 -2.96
CA LYS A 144 18.01 1.48 -1.59
C LYS A 144 16.86 1.31 -0.59
N ILE A 145 15.68 1.86 -0.87
CA ILE A 145 14.51 1.72 -0.01
C ILE A 145 14.07 0.26 0.12
N LYS A 146 14.09 -0.51 -0.97
CA LYS A 146 13.79 -1.95 -0.96
C LYS A 146 14.81 -2.72 -0.11
N LYS A 147 16.10 -2.37 -0.20
CA LYS A 147 17.12 -2.99 0.66
C LYS A 147 16.88 -2.67 2.14
N GLU A 148 16.65 -1.41 2.48
CA GLU A 148 16.33 -0.99 3.85
C GLU A 148 15.05 -1.68 4.39
N LEU A 149 14.05 -1.93 3.53
CA LEU A 149 12.88 -2.73 3.90
C LEU A 149 13.27 -4.16 4.31
N ILE A 150 14.10 -4.84 3.52
CA ILE A 150 14.54 -6.21 3.80
C ILE A 150 15.38 -6.25 5.09
N ASP A 151 16.30 -5.30 5.26
CA ASP A 151 17.11 -5.20 6.47
C ASP A 151 16.23 -5.07 7.74
N GLU A 152 15.18 -4.24 7.69
CA GLU A 152 14.23 -4.13 8.81
C GLU A 152 13.34 -5.37 8.96
N PHE A 153 12.94 -6.04 7.88
CA PHE A 153 12.23 -7.32 7.97
C PHE A 153 13.07 -8.42 8.60
N ILE A 154 14.38 -8.47 8.35
CA ILE A 154 15.30 -9.40 9.00
C ILE A 154 15.43 -9.06 10.48
N LYS A 155 15.55 -7.78 10.82
CA LYS A 155 15.82 -7.29 12.17
C LYS A 155 14.60 -7.40 13.10
N ILE A 156 13.46 -6.85 12.70
CA ILE A 156 12.27 -6.70 13.56
C ILE A 156 11.03 -7.44 13.06
N GLY A 157 11.03 -7.90 11.80
CA GLY A 157 9.89 -8.60 11.20
C GLY A 157 8.88 -7.68 10.51
N PRO A 158 8.13 -8.16 9.50
CA PRO A 158 7.21 -7.34 8.73
C PRO A 158 6.12 -6.66 9.57
N SER A 159 5.60 -7.36 10.58
CA SER A 159 4.48 -6.85 11.39
C SER A 159 4.92 -5.68 12.26
N ALA A 160 6.08 -5.82 12.92
CA ALA A 160 6.63 -4.76 13.76
C ALA A 160 7.00 -3.54 12.91
N HIS A 161 7.62 -3.76 11.75
CA HIS A 161 7.99 -2.69 10.82
C HIS A 161 6.79 -1.88 10.34
N MET A 162 5.74 -2.55 9.85
CA MET A 162 4.54 -1.86 9.35
C MET A 162 3.73 -1.21 10.47
N MET A 163 3.70 -1.79 11.66
CA MET A 163 3.14 -1.11 12.84
C MET A 163 3.93 0.14 13.22
N GLY A 164 5.26 0.12 13.06
CA GLY A 164 6.12 1.28 13.20
C GLY A 164 5.73 2.41 12.24
N HIS A 165 5.55 2.07 10.96
CA HIS A 165 5.10 3.02 9.93
C HIS A 165 3.75 3.68 10.27
N VAL A 166 2.75 2.89 10.69
CA VAL A 166 1.43 3.44 11.05
C VAL A 166 1.51 4.38 12.25
N ARG A 167 2.39 4.11 13.22
CA ARG A 167 2.58 4.97 14.39
C ARG A 167 3.39 6.23 14.09
N SER A 168 4.35 6.13 13.18
CA SER A 168 5.24 7.21 12.77
C SER A 168 5.52 7.06 11.27
N PRO A 169 4.94 7.93 10.42
CA PRO A 169 5.07 7.81 8.97
C PRO A 169 6.53 7.69 8.53
N ASN A 170 6.81 6.63 7.78
CA ASN A 170 8.14 6.38 7.26
C ASN A 170 8.41 7.32 6.08
N LYS A 171 9.46 8.14 6.19
CA LYS A 171 9.89 9.09 5.14
C LYS A 171 10.25 8.44 3.80
N ASN A 172 10.48 7.13 3.78
CA ASN A 172 10.79 6.36 2.57
C ASN A 172 9.55 5.88 1.82
N TYR A 173 8.34 6.04 2.37
CA TYR A 173 7.11 5.47 1.80
C TYR A 173 6.12 6.54 1.37
N VAL A 174 5.21 6.14 0.48
CA VAL A 174 4.10 6.96 -0.04
C VAL A 174 2.78 6.33 0.40
N SER A 175 2.13 6.95 1.39
CA SER A 175 0.81 6.52 1.87
C SER A 175 -0.30 6.82 0.88
N THR A 176 -1.17 5.84 0.60
CA THR A 176 -2.38 6.02 -0.21
C THR A 176 -3.56 5.32 0.47
N GLY A 177 -4.79 5.73 0.18
CA GLY A 177 -6.00 5.03 0.56
C GLY A 177 -6.48 4.09 -0.54
N MET A 178 -7.11 3.00 -0.14
CA MET A 178 -7.71 2.00 -1.04
C MET A 178 -9.02 2.48 -1.68
N ASN A 179 -9.62 3.52 -1.11
CA ASN A 179 -10.85 4.14 -1.59
C ASN A 179 -10.82 5.66 -1.29
N MET A 180 -11.85 6.39 -1.73
CA MET A 180 -11.90 7.84 -1.52
C MET A 180 -11.92 8.25 -0.04
N ASP A 181 -12.54 7.44 0.82
CA ASP A 181 -12.71 7.73 2.25
C ASP A 181 -11.40 7.56 3.03
N SER A 182 -10.62 6.54 2.68
CA SER A 182 -9.29 6.25 3.23
C SER A 182 -8.17 7.06 2.57
N GLY A 183 -8.45 7.74 1.46
CA GLY A 183 -7.48 8.53 0.69
C GLY A 183 -6.93 9.74 1.45
N GLY A 184 -7.48 10.11 2.61
CA GLY A 184 -7.04 11.30 3.36
C GLY A 184 -7.54 12.62 2.76
N PHE A 185 -8.67 12.57 2.04
CA PHE A 185 -9.39 13.74 1.54
C PHE A 185 -10.45 14.21 2.55
N GLY A 186 -10.63 15.53 2.69
CA GLY A 186 -11.58 16.11 3.65
C GLY A 186 -10.94 17.21 4.49
N GLU A 187 -10.38 16.88 5.65
CA GLU A 187 -9.92 17.88 6.62
C GLU A 187 -8.50 18.41 6.36
N GLN A 188 -7.58 17.57 5.86
CA GLN A 188 -6.13 17.84 5.92
C GLN A 188 -5.46 18.11 4.57
N SER A 189 -6.12 17.77 3.46
CA SER A 189 -5.58 17.88 2.10
C SER A 189 -6.41 18.79 1.19
N ASN A 190 -5.76 19.64 0.40
CA ASN A 190 -6.42 20.52 -0.57
C ASN A 190 -6.86 19.78 -1.85
N TYR A 191 -6.22 18.65 -2.15
CA TYR A 191 -6.46 17.86 -3.34
C TYR A 191 -6.55 16.37 -2.99
N LEU A 192 -7.36 15.63 -3.72
CA LEU A 192 -7.35 14.17 -3.78
C LEU A 192 -6.91 13.75 -5.17
N TYR A 193 -5.87 12.93 -5.25
CA TYR A 193 -5.37 12.37 -6.49
C TYR A 193 -5.86 10.93 -6.64
N LYS A 194 -6.31 10.57 -7.84
CA LYS A 194 -6.63 9.19 -8.23
C LYS A 194 -5.47 8.65 -9.05
N MET A 195 -5.09 7.42 -8.76
CA MET A 195 -4.03 6.70 -9.47
C MET A 195 -4.51 5.33 -9.91
N GLU A 196 -3.94 4.82 -11.00
CA GLU A 196 -4.24 3.50 -11.55
C GLU A 196 -2.96 2.70 -11.73
N ILE A 197 -2.76 1.70 -10.87
CA ILE A 197 -1.51 0.96 -10.74
C ILE A 197 -1.66 -0.42 -11.39
N PRO A 198 -0.90 -0.73 -12.45
CA PRO A 198 -1.01 -2.01 -13.15
C PRO A 198 -0.32 -3.15 -12.39
N GLY A 199 -0.82 -4.36 -12.58
CA GLY A 199 -0.12 -5.61 -12.25
C GLY A 199 0.04 -5.93 -10.76
N LEU A 200 -0.37 -5.03 -9.86
CA LEU A 200 -0.22 -5.20 -8.42
C LEU A 200 -1.01 -6.43 -7.93
N LYS A 201 -0.30 -7.42 -7.35
CA LYS A 201 -0.89 -8.67 -6.86
C LYS A 201 -0.32 -9.03 -5.48
N PRO A 202 -1.10 -9.69 -4.60
CA PRO A 202 -0.58 -10.20 -3.35
C PRO A 202 0.56 -11.21 -3.59
N GLN A 203 1.62 -11.09 -2.80
CA GLN A 203 2.75 -12.00 -2.80
C GLN A 203 3.03 -12.46 -1.38
N ASP A 204 3.44 -13.72 -1.23
CA ASP A 204 4.00 -14.19 0.03
C ASP A 204 5.31 -13.46 0.32
N MET A 205 5.59 -13.17 1.60
CA MET A 205 6.89 -12.66 2.03
C MET A 205 7.79 -13.84 2.41
N ASN A 206 8.55 -14.34 1.45
CA ASN A 206 9.45 -15.48 1.62
C ASN A 206 10.75 -15.27 0.81
N GLU A 207 11.70 -16.20 0.93
CA GLU A 207 13.01 -16.09 0.26
C GLU A 207 12.90 -16.04 -1.27
N ARG A 208 11.92 -16.72 -1.87
CA ARG A 208 11.70 -16.70 -3.32
C ARG A 208 11.26 -15.32 -3.82
N THR A 209 10.40 -14.64 -3.09
CA THR A 209 9.85 -13.34 -3.52
C THR A 209 10.73 -12.17 -3.08
N LEU A 210 11.34 -12.26 -1.89
CA LEU A 210 12.14 -11.19 -1.30
C LEU A 210 13.64 -11.30 -1.63
N GLY A 211 14.11 -12.48 -2.04
CA GLY A 211 15.53 -12.77 -2.29
C GLY A 211 16.32 -13.08 -1.03
N GLU A 212 15.73 -12.91 0.15
CA GLU A 212 16.40 -13.08 1.45
C GLU A 212 15.46 -13.73 2.47
N LYS A 213 16.05 -14.46 3.42
CA LYS A 213 15.30 -15.05 4.53
C LYS A 213 15.03 -13.99 5.60
N ILE A 214 13.76 -13.64 5.77
CA ILE A 214 13.31 -12.67 6.77
C ILE A 214 12.91 -13.31 8.11
N ARG A 215 12.79 -12.48 9.16
CA ARG A 215 12.19 -12.89 10.43
C ARG A 215 10.72 -13.25 10.19
N GLN A 216 10.35 -14.45 10.60
CA GLN A 216 8.97 -14.91 10.54
C GLN A 216 8.22 -14.42 11.77
N ASP A 217 7.14 -13.69 11.53
CA ASP A 217 6.16 -13.37 12.56
C ASP A 217 5.04 -14.41 12.53
N SER A 218 4.26 -14.50 13.61
CA SER A 218 3.02 -15.28 13.59
C SER A 218 2.07 -14.69 12.53
N ARG A 219 1.77 -15.48 11.50
CA ARG A 219 0.77 -15.12 10.49
C ARG A 219 -0.60 -15.10 11.17
N GLY A 220 -1.15 -13.91 11.36
CA GLY A 220 -2.42 -13.71 12.05
C GLY A 220 -3.01 -12.34 11.71
N ILE A 221 -4.02 -11.90 12.47
CA ILE A 221 -4.78 -10.66 12.22
C ILE A 221 -3.95 -9.37 12.17
N ASN A 222 -2.67 -9.42 12.55
CA ASN A 222 -1.74 -8.30 12.57
C ASN A 222 -0.67 -8.36 11.47
N TYR A 223 -0.68 -9.42 10.65
CA TYR A 223 0.30 -9.59 9.60
C TYR A 223 -0.05 -8.71 8.39
N PRO A 224 0.88 -7.88 7.86
CA PRO A 224 0.58 -7.02 6.74
C PRO A 224 0.45 -7.83 5.45
N HIS A 225 -0.33 -7.32 4.50
CA HIS A 225 -0.35 -7.88 3.14
C HIS A 225 0.71 -7.20 2.28
N PHE A 226 1.45 -7.99 1.53
CA PHE A 226 2.52 -7.53 0.66
C PHE A 226 2.08 -7.69 -0.79
N LEU A 227 2.24 -6.65 -1.59
CA LEU A 227 1.81 -6.63 -2.97
C LEU A 227 2.93 -6.16 -3.89
N MET A 228 3.08 -6.82 -5.03
CA MET A 228 4.08 -6.50 -6.04
C MET A 228 3.53 -6.66 -7.44
N ASN A 229 4.07 -5.91 -8.41
CA ASN A 229 3.70 -6.07 -9.81
C ASN A 229 4.52 -7.13 -10.58
N HIS A 230 5.62 -7.62 -9.99
CA HIS A 230 6.38 -8.77 -10.48
C HIS A 230 6.53 -9.84 -9.39
N LEU A 231 7.10 -11.00 -9.74
CA LEU A 231 7.24 -12.12 -8.82
C LEU A 231 8.28 -11.85 -7.71
N THR A 232 9.32 -11.10 -8.03
CA THR A 232 10.43 -10.82 -7.10
C THR A 232 10.51 -9.33 -6.75
N LEU A 233 11.01 -9.02 -5.55
CA LEU A 233 11.21 -7.66 -5.06
C LEU A 233 12.17 -6.87 -5.96
N ALA A 234 13.19 -7.54 -6.49
CA ALA A 234 14.18 -6.94 -7.38
C ALA A 234 13.54 -6.44 -8.68
N GLU A 235 12.70 -7.26 -9.32
CA GLU A 235 12.06 -6.96 -10.61
C GLU A 235 10.86 -6.00 -10.49
N SER A 236 10.28 -5.86 -9.29
CA SER A 236 9.03 -5.14 -9.10
C SER A 236 9.20 -3.62 -9.20
N GLU A 237 8.58 -2.98 -10.19
CA GLU A 237 8.47 -1.50 -10.25
C GLU A 237 7.61 -0.97 -9.09
N PHE A 238 6.51 -1.68 -8.78
CA PHE A 238 5.61 -1.35 -7.69
C PHE A 238 5.70 -2.36 -6.57
N VAL A 239 5.97 -1.84 -5.38
CA VAL A 239 5.94 -2.60 -4.14
C VAL A 239 5.06 -1.83 -3.17
N ALA A 240 4.03 -2.49 -2.66
CA ALA A 240 3.09 -1.89 -1.73
C ALA A 240 2.74 -2.83 -0.57
N MET A 241 2.28 -2.25 0.52
CA MET A 241 1.89 -2.98 1.72
C MET A 241 0.58 -2.46 2.26
N ILE A 242 -0.25 -3.37 2.76
CA ILE A 242 -1.43 -3.05 3.54
C ILE A 242 -1.11 -3.37 5.01
N PRO A 243 -0.95 -2.37 5.88
CA PRO A 243 -0.83 -2.60 7.31
C PRO A 243 -2.12 -3.25 7.83
N ALA A 244 -2.00 -4.28 8.67
CA ALA A 244 -3.12 -5.17 9.02
C ALA A 244 -4.36 -4.51 9.68
N ARG A 245 -4.18 -3.31 10.24
CA ARG A 245 -5.24 -2.53 10.91
C ARG A 245 -5.44 -1.15 10.30
N SER A 246 -5.02 -0.97 9.06
CA SER A 246 -5.18 0.27 8.31
C SER A 246 -6.00 0.03 7.04
N GLU A 247 -6.66 1.07 6.53
CA GLU A 247 -7.23 1.11 5.17
C GLU A 247 -6.27 1.82 4.21
N GLU A 248 -5.00 1.88 4.59
CA GLU A 248 -3.90 2.40 3.78
C GLU A 248 -3.31 1.30 2.89
N LEU A 249 -3.03 1.64 1.64
CA LEU A 249 -2.09 0.94 0.78
C LEU A 249 -0.82 1.79 0.68
N THR A 250 0.20 1.39 1.43
CA THR A 250 1.47 2.11 1.52
C THR A 250 2.41 1.66 0.41
N PHE A 251 2.83 2.56 -0.46
CA PHE A 251 3.82 2.26 -1.48
C PHE A 251 5.23 2.41 -0.94
N ILE A 252 6.04 1.38 -1.14
CA ILE A 252 7.47 1.33 -0.81
C ILE A 252 8.31 1.92 -1.95
N THR A 253 7.76 1.92 -3.16
CA THR A 253 8.36 2.58 -4.34
C THR A 253 7.63 3.89 -4.67
N PRO A 254 8.27 4.82 -5.41
CA PRO A 254 7.59 6.01 -5.91
C PRO A 254 6.39 5.68 -6.81
N ILE A 255 5.46 6.63 -6.94
CA ILE A 255 4.35 6.56 -7.90
C ILE A 255 4.59 7.64 -8.96
N PRO A 256 5.07 7.28 -10.16
CA PRO A 256 5.33 8.24 -11.23
C PRO A 256 4.07 8.94 -11.74
N LEU A 257 4.23 10.13 -12.30
CA LEU A 257 3.14 10.96 -12.83
C LEU A 257 2.26 10.23 -13.85
N SER A 258 2.84 9.33 -14.66
CA SER A 258 2.11 8.56 -15.68
C SER A 258 0.99 7.69 -15.13
N TYR A 259 0.99 7.42 -13.82
CA TYR A 259 -0.02 6.62 -13.14
C TYR A 259 -1.02 7.45 -12.35
N ILE A 260 -0.84 8.77 -12.28
CA ILE A 260 -1.78 9.70 -11.64
C ILE A 260 -2.74 10.20 -12.72
N THR A 261 -3.99 9.77 -12.67
CA THR A 261 -4.93 9.97 -13.78
C THR A 261 -5.75 11.23 -13.64
N SER A 262 -6.17 11.55 -12.42
CA SER A 262 -7.01 12.72 -12.16
C SER A 262 -6.85 13.23 -10.73
N TYR A 263 -7.37 14.43 -10.49
CA TYR A 263 -7.45 15.03 -9.18
C TYR A 263 -8.82 15.65 -8.94
N ARG A 264 -9.18 15.77 -7.66
CA ARG A 264 -10.36 16.49 -7.17
C ARG A 264 -9.91 17.54 -6.16
N LYS A 265 -10.39 18.78 -6.33
CA LYS A 265 -10.10 19.87 -5.39
C LYS A 265 -11.04 19.79 -4.18
N ARG A 266 -10.56 20.17 -3.00
CA ARG A 266 -11.39 20.28 -1.80
C ARG A 266 -12.60 21.19 -2.08
N GLY A 267 -13.77 20.74 -1.62
CA GLY A 267 -15.03 21.47 -1.80
C GLY A 267 -15.67 21.28 -3.18
N THR A 268 -15.07 20.47 -4.07
CA THR A 268 -15.68 20.12 -5.36
C THR A 268 -15.95 18.62 -5.44
N ASN A 269 -16.95 18.25 -6.25
CA ASN A 269 -17.25 16.86 -6.59
C ASN A 269 -16.75 16.46 -7.98
N THR A 270 -16.02 17.37 -8.65
CA THR A 270 -15.57 17.20 -10.03
C THR A 270 -14.14 16.65 -10.06
N TRP A 271 -13.94 15.56 -10.78
CA TRP A 271 -12.63 15.04 -11.14
C TRP A 271 -12.11 15.76 -12.39
N LEU A 272 -10.88 16.26 -12.31
CA LEU A 272 -10.19 16.92 -13.41
C LEU A 272 -8.97 16.07 -13.82
N PRO A 273 -8.66 15.98 -15.12
CA PRO A 273 -7.48 15.26 -15.57
C PRO A 273 -6.21 15.95 -15.05
N MET A 274 -5.13 15.18 -14.87
CA MET A 274 -3.83 15.76 -14.53
C MET A 274 -3.35 16.70 -15.66
N PRO A 275 -2.77 17.86 -15.31
CA PRO A 275 -2.24 18.77 -16.32
C PRO A 275 -1.07 18.14 -17.07
N LEU A 276 -0.94 18.49 -18.34
CA LEU A 276 0.19 18.05 -19.16
C LEU A 276 1.48 18.75 -18.73
N LYS A 277 2.60 18.04 -18.84
CA LYS A 277 3.93 18.63 -18.65
C LYS A 277 4.15 19.62 -19.80
N LYS A 278 4.28 20.91 -19.45
CA LYS A 278 4.65 21.97 -20.39
C LYS A 278 6.12 21.85 -20.77
#